data_AF-A0A183K1X4-F1
#
_entry.id   AF-A0A183K1X4-F1
#
_cell.length_a   1.000
_cell.length_b   1.000
_cell.length_c   1.000
_cell.angle_alpha   90.00
_cell.angle_beta   90.00
_cell.angle_gamma   90.00
#
_symmetry.space_group_name_H-M   'P 1'
#
loop_
_entity.id
_entity.type
_entity.pdbx_description
1 polymer ?
#
loop_
_entity_poly.entity_id
_entity_poly.type
_entity_poly.pdbx_seq_one_letter_code
_entity_poly.pdbx_strand_id
1 'polypeptide(L)'
;MQMKTASVAAVSASVGLSIQKAKTKVLKFKAENSNPITLEDVESFTYLGSIIDEQGDSDTDVRARIGKARTAFLQLKNIWNSKQLSTNIKVRVFNTNVKAVLLYGAET
;
A
#
# COMPACT_ATOMS: atom_id res chain seq x y z
N MET A 1 -21.88 -4.46 -6.43
CA MET A 1 -20.53 -4.24 -7.02
C MET A 1 -20.52 -4.43 -8.54
N GLN A 2 -21.13 -5.50 -9.08
CA GLN A 2 -21.18 -5.81 -10.52
C GLN A 2 -21.65 -4.67 -11.44
N MET A 3 -22.73 -3.96 -11.08
CA MET A 3 -23.22 -2.83 -11.90
C MET A 3 -22.19 -1.70 -12.06
N LYS A 4 -21.40 -1.41 -11.02
CA LYS A 4 -20.35 -0.38 -11.09
C LYS A 4 -19.21 -0.83 -12.00
N THR A 5 -18.77 -2.09 -11.88
CA THR A 5 -17.70 -2.65 -12.73
C THR A 5 -18.10 -2.67 -14.20
N ALA A 6 -19.33 -3.08 -14.52
CA ALA A 6 -19.85 -3.08 -15.89
C ALA A 6 -19.95 -1.66 -16.47
N SER A 7 -20.43 -0.71 -15.67
CA SER A 7 -20.50 0.71 -16.05
C SER A 7 -19.11 1.30 -16.33
N VAL A 8 -18.14 1.07 -15.43
CA VAL A 8 -16.74 1.53 -15.62
C VAL A 8 -16.11 0.88 -16.86
N ALA A 9 -16.37 -0.39 -17.12
CA ALA A 9 -15.88 -1.07 -18.32
C ALA A 9 -16.42 -0.42 -19.60
N ALA A 10 -17.73 -0.12 -19.64
CA ALA A 10 -18.37 0.52 -20.79
C ALA A 10 -17.83 1.94 -21.05
N VAL A 11 -17.69 2.75 -19.99
CA VAL A 11 -17.13 4.11 -20.09
C VAL A 11 -15.65 4.08 -20.47
N SER A 12 -14.88 3.13 -19.95
CA SER A 12 -13.47 2.95 -20.33
C SER A 12 -13.35 2.62 -21.82
N ALA A 13 -14.22 1.73 -22.32
CA ALA A 13 -14.21 1.33 -23.73
C ALA A 13 -14.53 2.49 -24.68
N SER A 14 -15.40 3.44 -24.28
CA SER A 14 -15.72 4.61 -25.13
C SER A 14 -14.53 5.57 -25.34
N VAL A 15 -13.53 5.51 -24.46
CA VAL A 15 -12.26 6.26 -24.59
C VAL A 15 -11.08 5.37 -24.99
N GLY A 16 -11.34 4.14 -25.46
CA GLY A 16 -10.32 3.21 -25.95
C GLY A 16 -9.52 2.48 -24.87
N LEU A 17 -9.99 2.46 -23.62
CA LEU A 17 -9.35 1.75 -22.51
C LEU A 17 -10.04 0.40 -22.23
N SER A 18 -9.25 -0.60 -21.85
CA SER A 18 -9.74 -1.95 -21.51
C SER A 18 -9.31 -2.35 -20.10
N ILE A 19 -10.24 -2.92 -19.31
CA ILE A 19 -9.94 -3.44 -17.97
C ILE A 19 -9.17 -4.76 -18.07
N GLN A 20 -7.98 -4.81 -17.44
CA GLN A 20 -7.19 -6.02 -17.32
C GLN A 20 -7.72 -6.90 -16.19
N LYS A 21 -8.58 -7.88 -16.50
CA LYS A 21 -9.17 -8.80 -15.52
C LYS A 21 -8.15 -9.45 -14.59
N ALA A 22 -6.96 -9.81 -15.11
CA ALA A 22 -5.89 -10.42 -14.31
C ALA A 22 -5.30 -9.51 -13.22
N LYS A 23 -5.40 -8.18 -13.36
CA LYS A 23 -4.95 -7.21 -12.34
C LYS A 23 -6.10 -6.68 -11.49
N THR A 24 -7.34 -6.98 -11.86
CA THR A 24 -8.53 -6.49 -11.15
C THR A 24 -8.97 -7.54 -10.15
N LYS A 25 -8.83 -7.21 -8.87
CA LYS A 25 -9.24 -8.04 -7.75
C LYS A 25 -10.41 -7.39 -7.02
N VAL A 26 -11.21 -8.22 -6.35
CA VAL A 26 -12.33 -7.77 -5.53
C VAL A 26 -11.97 -8.00 -4.06
N LEU A 27 -11.89 -6.91 -3.29
CA LEU A 27 -11.85 -6.96 -1.83
C LEU A 27 -13.28 -6.75 -1.31
N LYS A 28 -13.74 -7.65 -0.44
CA LYS A 28 -15.03 -7.52 0.23
C LYS A 28 -14.82 -6.79 1.55
N PHE A 29 -15.61 -5.76 1.81
CA PHE A 29 -15.54 -4.99 3.05
C PHE A 29 -16.87 -5.11 3.79
N LYS A 30 -16.86 -5.77 4.95
CA LYS A 30 -17.99 -5.88 5.91
C LYS A 30 -19.34 -6.35 5.34
N ALA A 31 -19.37 -7.07 4.21
CA ALA A 31 -20.60 -7.51 3.55
C ALA A 31 -20.62 -9.04 3.36
N GLU A 32 -21.79 -9.66 3.53
CA GLU A 32 -21.99 -11.09 3.28
C GLU A 32 -21.84 -11.45 1.79
N ASN A 33 -21.46 -12.72 1.54
CA ASN A 33 -21.22 -13.26 0.22
C ASN A 33 -22.48 -13.22 -0.67
N SER A 34 -22.66 -12.16 -1.45
CA SER A 34 -23.57 -12.21 -2.62
C SER A 34 -22.80 -12.70 -3.85
N ASN A 35 -23.41 -13.64 -4.57
CA ASN A 35 -23.07 -14.26 -5.86
C ASN A 35 -21.65 -14.09 -6.43
N PRO A 36 -21.00 -15.19 -6.88
CA PRO A 36 -19.64 -15.16 -7.39
C PRO A 36 -19.50 -14.18 -8.56
N ILE A 37 -18.59 -13.23 -8.41
CA ILE A 37 -18.14 -12.34 -9.49
C ILE A 37 -17.05 -13.11 -10.26
N THR A 38 -16.94 -12.91 -11.57
CA THR A 38 -15.90 -13.54 -12.42
C THR A 38 -14.50 -12.93 -12.25
N LEU A 39 -14.24 -12.29 -11.11
CA LEU A 39 -12.98 -11.67 -10.72
C LEU A 39 -12.45 -12.37 -9.47
N GLU A 40 -11.14 -12.33 -9.27
CA GLU A 40 -10.50 -12.93 -8.09
C GLU A 40 -10.93 -12.18 -6.82
N ASP A 41 -11.60 -12.89 -5.90
CA ASP A 41 -11.88 -12.42 -4.55
C ASP A 41 -10.60 -12.56 -3.69
N VAL A 42 -10.21 -11.49 -3.00
CA VAL A 42 -9.04 -11.49 -2.10
C VAL A 42 -9.39 -10.93 -0.73
N GLU A 43 -8.68 -11.40 0.30
CA GLU A 43 -8.80 -10.95 1.70
C GLU A 43 -7.99 -9.68 1.98
N SER A 44 -6.95 -9.43 1.18
CA SER A 44 -6.18 -8.18 1.21
C SER A 44 -5.56 -7.87 -0.15
N PHE A 45 -5.27 -6.60 -0.39
CA PHE A 45 -4.49 -6.18 -1.55
C PHE A 45 -3.59 -5.00 -1.21
N THR A 46 -2.52 -4.83 -2.00
CA THR A 46 -1.64 -3.68 -1.89
C THR A 46 -2.05 -2.60 -2.89
N TYR A 47 -2.43 -1.43 -2.39
CA TYR A 47 -2.74 -0.26 -3.18
C TYR A 47 -1.72 0.84 -2.92
N LEU A 48 -0.96 1.23 -3.94
CA LEU A 48 0.07 2.27 -3.85
C LEU A 48 1.05 2.09 -2.67
N GLY A 49 1.34 0.83 -2.31
CA GLY A 49 2.25 0.49 -1.22
C GLY A 49 1.60 0.35 0.16
N SER A 50 0.32 0.74 0.30
CA SER A 50 -0.50 0.51 1.49
C SER A 50 -1.26 -0.82 1.38
N ILE A 51 -1.38 -1.52 2.50
CA ILE A 51 -2.15 -2.76 2.57
C ILE A 51 -3.58 -2.43 2.98
N ILE A 52 -4.55 -2.92 2.20
CA ILE A 52 -5.98 -2.81 2.50
C ILE A 52 -6.47 -4.24 2.71
N ASP A 53 -6.98 -4.54 3.90
CA ASP A 53 -7.58 -5.82 4.25
C ASP A 53 -9.10 -5.72 4.35
N GLU A 54 -9.77 -6.87 4.36
CA GLU A 54 -11.23 -6.98 4.42
C GLU A 54 -11.83 -6.44 5.72
N GLN A 55 -11.04 -6.42 6.80
CA GLN A 55 -11.40 -5.80 8.08
C GLN A 55 -11.43 -4.26 7.96
N GLY A 56 -10.63 -3.73 7.03
CA GLY A 56 -10.32 -2.32 6.80
C GLY A 56 -9.74 -1.64 8.03
N ASP A 57 -8.95 -2.40 8.78
CA ASP A 57 -8.09 -1.84 9.81
C ASP A 57 -6.76 -1.41 9.17
N SER A 58 -6.15 -0.37 9.73
CA SER A 58 -4.83 0.09 9.35
C SER A 58 -3.70 -0.69 10.03
N ASP A 59 -4.00 -1.52 11.03
CA ASP A 59 -3.00 -2.24 11.83
C ASP A 59 -2.02 -3.08 10.99
N THR A 60 -2.55 -3.80 10.00
CA THR A 60 -1.74 -4.61 9.06
C THR A 60 -0.77 -3.72 8.27
N ASP A 61 -1.28 -2.61 7.74
CA ASP A 61 -0.52 -1.65 6.96
C ASP A 61 0.55 -0.92 7.79
N VAL A 62 0.18 -0.42 8.97
CA VAL A 62 1.07 0.26 9.92
C VAL A 62 2.22 -0.68 10.30
N ARG A 63 1.92 -1.95 10.60
CA ARG A 63 2.94 -2.94 10.93
C ARG A 63 3.88 -3.20 9.76
N ALA A 64 3.36 -3.27 8.53
CA ALA A 64 4.18 -3.43 7.34
C ALA A 64 5.10 -2.21 7.11
N ARG A 65 4.60 -0.98 7.29
CA ARG A 65 5.40 0.25 7.17
C ARG A 65 6.49 0.35 8.24
N ILE A 66 6.19 -0.03 9.49
CA ILE A 66 7.19 -0.13 10.55
C ILE A 66 8.28 -1.13 10.17
N GLY A 67 7.92 -2.29 9.61
CA GLY A 67 8.89 -3.28 9.11
C GLY A 67 9.80 -2.72 8.02
N LYS A 68 9.25 -1.99 7.04
CA LYS A 68 10.01 -1.33 5.98
C LYS A 68 10.95 -0.26 6.54
N ALA A 69 10.47 0.58 7.47
CA ALA A 69 11.27 1.63 8.09
C ALA A 69 12.43 1.06 8.92
N ARG A 70 12.20 -0.03 9.66
CA ARG A 70 13.25 -0.77 10.38
C ARG A 70 14.31 -1.30 9.42
N THR A 71 13.89 -1.86 8.30
CA THR A 71 14.81 -2.36 7.26
C THR A 71 15.65 -1.23 6.68
N ALA A 72 15.03 -0.11 6.32
CA ALA A 72 15.74 1.08 5.83
C ALA A 72 16.75 1.62 6.86
N PHE A 73 16.38 1.64 8.15
CA PHE A 73 17.30 2.01 9.22
C PHE A 73 18.50 1.05 9.28
N LEU A 74 18.28 -0.27 9.25
CA LEU A 74 19.37 -1.25 9.30
C LEU A 74 20.30 -1.17 8.08
N GLN A 75 19.77 -0.88 6.89
CA GLN A 75 20.58 -0.70 5.67
C GLN A 75 21.56 0.48 5.80
N LEU A 76 21.20 1.51 6.56
CA LEU A 76 22.03 2.70 6.80
C LEU A 76 23.02 2.54 7.98
N LYS A 77 23.29 1.31 8.45
CA LYS A 77 24.19 1.02 9.58
C LYS A 77 25.54 1.75 9.53
N ASN A 78 26.12 1.90 8.34
CA ASN A 78 27.42 2.55 8.16
C ASN A 78 27.35 4.05 8.50
N ILE A 79 26.22 4.70 8.20
CA ILE A 79 25.96 6.11 8.53
C ILE A 79 25.85 6.26 10.05
N TRP A 80 25.12 5.36 10.70
CA TRP A 80 24.92 5.39 12.15
C TRP A 80 26.24 5.18 12.91
N ASN A 81 27.07 4.25 12.43
CA ASN A 81 28.37 3.91 13.03
C ASN A 81 29.50 4.89 12.70
N SER A 82 29.32 5.78 11.70
CA SER A 82 30.35 6.73 11.31
C SER A 82 30.66 7.74 12.41
N LYS A 83 31.94 7.86 12.80
CA LYS A 83 32.41 8.90 13.73
C LYS A 83 32.65 10.25 13.04
N GLN A 84 32.77 10.27 11.71
CA GLN A 84 33.01 11.48 10.93
C GLN A 84 31.74 12.31 10.74
N LEU A 85 30.57 11.67 10.79
CA LEU A 85 29.29 12.34 10.62
C LEU A 85 28.78 12.89 11.95
N SER A 86 28.43 14.17 11.97
CA SER A 86 27.78 14.78 13.12
C SER A 86 26.38 14.22 13.35
N THR A 87 25.92 14.30 14.60
CA THR A 87 24.56 13.87 14.98
C THR A 87 23.49 14.58 14.14
N ASN A 88 23.67 15.88 13.86
CA ASN A 88 22.72 16.67 13.06
C ASN A 88 22.55 16.12 11.64
N ILE A 89 23.65 15.67 11.00
CA ILE A 89 23.58 15.05 9.68
C ILE A 89 22.86 13.70 9.76
N LYS A 90 23.17 12.87 10.75
CA LYS A 90 22.51 11.57 10.95
C LYS A 90 21.00 11.73 11.18
N VAL A 91 20.59 12.71 11.97
CA VAL A 91 19.17 13.03 12.18
C VAL A 91 18.49 13.49 10.88
N ARG A 92 19.16 14.31 10.07
CA ARG A 92 18.65 14.70 8.75
C ARG A 92 18.43 13.48 7.86
N VAL A 93 19.41 12.58 7.79
CA VAL A 93 19.31 11.33 7.01
C VAL A 93 18.18 10.44 7.52
N PHE A 94 18.00 10.31 8.84
CA PHE A 94 16.89 9.58 9.42
C PHE A 94 15.54 10.16 8.99
N ASN A 95 15.38 11.49 9.08
CA ASN A 95 14.13 12.16 8.72
C ASN A 95 13.81 12.01 7.22
N THR A 96 14.81 12.09 6.34
CA THR A 96 14.59 12.03 4.89
C THR A 96 14.41 10.61 4.36
N ASN A 97 15.01 9.59 4.99
CA ASN A 97 15.00 8.22 4.46
C ASN A 97 14.16 7.25 5.30
N VAL A 98 14.29 7.28 6.62
CA VAL A 98 13.61 6.31 7.51
C VAL A 98 12.21 6.80 7.86
N LYS A 99 12.10 8.05 8.31
CA LYS A 99 10.81 8.65 8.66
C LYS A 99 9.90 8.81 7.44
N ALA A 100 10.47 9.13 6.28
CA ALA A 100 9.72 9.18 5.02
C ALA A 100 9.07 7.83 4.66
N VAL A 101 9.79 6.71 4.81
CA VAL A 101 9.25 5.36 4.57
C VAL A 101 8.14 5.01 5.57
N LEU A 102 8.31 5.36 6.84
CA LEU A 102 7.30 5.11 7.88
C LEU A 102 6.00 5.87 7.60
N LEU A 103 6.11 7.13 7.17
CA LEU A 103 4.97 8.03 6.99
C LEU A 103 4.36 7.97 5.59
N TYR A 104 5.01 7.29 4.63
CA TYR A 104 4.44 7.11 3.30
C TYR A 104 3.09 6.37 3.41
N GLY A 105 2.04 6.93 2.80
CA GLY A 105 0.68 6.37 2.88
C GLY A 105 -0.03 6.57 4.23
N ALA A 106 0.53 7.34 5.16
CA ALA A 106 -0.21 7.82 6.34
C ALA A 106 -1.10 8.99 5.92
N GLU A 107 -2.40 8.76 5.74
CA GLU A 107 -3.39 9.84 5.67
C GLU A 107 -3.75 10.29 7.10
N THR A 108 -3.92 11.60 7.30
CA THR A 108 -4.43 12.22 8.54
C THR A 108 -5.90 12.54 8.43
#